data_AF-A0A1Q5MB95-F1
#
_entry.id   AF-A0A1Q5MB95-F1
#
_cell.length_a   1.000
_cell.length_b   1.000
_cell.length_c   1.000
_cell.angle_alpha   90.00
_cell.angle_beta   90.00
_cell.angle_gamma   90.00
#
_symmetry.space_group_name_H-M   'P 1'
#
loop_
_entity.id
_entity.type
_entity.pdbx_description
1 polymer ?
#
loop_
_entity_poly.entity_id
_entity_poly.type
_entity_poly.pdbx_seq_one_letter_code
_entity_poly.pdbx_strand_id
1 'polypeptide(L)'
;MSSIRDLTVWEPLLRVVRASNAERLAAPGGRLTGRISLGGWSVPVQRPRPVPGRAVQVEDMQDEFTAVERVQDALRADGANSVSFVVETAPDGRTLLHVVEPGPAVEPGLMSPFVGALLLVEGAVPEPWRRLPEEVPGAVPAPSADPALLERTLRERLPDAIGATEGEIAEAEARLGVTLPDELKALYRVTRARWEDWGGDYEAEERVSDAVGCELFSLDGLYVADARSRPCPWQFAADDAVVTAPDAAVQGLVGSPGWIVFGDNGGGDRLALDLTPGPGGHKGQVIVIDHERTIGAGLRADSLTDMVVNRPDGWHQRRDADNPPVVARVNIHYLDSVEAAARPELEVLGIGWRKGDPVSLAPVVGLPRLRTLTAVPGTLADPLEIAGLTGLEYLSLGPEDWRVLLDAGAVPRSLSAAHIEVQGEQHPLPILDLADELLALWDRPLISRTVLEARLDTDR
;
A
#
# COMPACT_ATOMS: atom_id res chain seq x y z
N MET A 1 -16.84 -21.60 18.80
CA MET A 1 -15.84 -20.75 19.47
C MET A 1 -14.64 -20.71 18.54
N SER A 2 -14.07 -19.54 18.29
CA SER A 2 -12.94 -19.38 17.37
C SER A 2 -11.70 -20.10 17.93
N SER A 3 -11.05 -20.90 17.08
CA SER A 3 -9.87 -21.71 17.40
C SER A 3 -8.69 -20.84 17.84
N ILE A 4 -8.58 -19.60 17.33
CA ILE A 4 -7.50 -18.68 17.71
C ILE A 4 -7.57 -18.23 19.17
N ARG A 5 -8.70 -18.45 19.86
CA ARG A 5 -8.88 -18.14 21.28
C ARG A 5 -8.59 -19.33 22.21
N ASP A 6 -8.13 -20.45 21.66
CA ASP A 6 -7.72 -21.62 22.42
C ASP A 6 -6.22 -21.54 22.76
N LEU A 7 -5.89 -21.58 24.05
CA LEU A 7 -4.50 -21.55 24.52
C LEU A 7 -3.64 -22.68 23.92
N THR A 8 -4.22 -23.85 23.64
CA THR A 8 -3.49 -25.00 23.09
C THR A 8 -2.93 -24.75 21.69
N VAL A 9 -3.51 -23.81 20.93
CA VAL A 9 -2.97 -23.35 19.65
C VAL A 9 -1.67 -22.55 19.86
N TRP A 10 -1.61 -21.78 20.94
CA TRP A 10 -0.53 -20.85 21.24
C TRP A 10 0.60 -21.43 22.09
N GLU A 11 0.36 -22.52 22.82
CA GLU A 11 1.38 -23.14 23.69
C GLU A 11 2.73 -23.39 23.02
N PRO A 12 2.83 -23.96 21.80
CA PRO A 12 4.12 -24.14 21.14
C PRO A 12 4.85 -22.82 20.90
N LEU A 13 4.11 -21.79 20.45
CA LEU A 13 4.68 -20.46 20.19
C LEU A 13 5.18 -19.81 21.48
N LEU A 14 4.39 -19.88 22.56
CA LEU A 14 4.78 -19.31 23.85
C LEU A 14 6.03 -19.97 24.43
N ARG A 15 6.23 -21.28 24.24
CA ARG A 15 7.46 -21.98 24.65
C ARG A 15 8.69 -21.42 23.93
N VAL A 16 8.62 -21.29 22.60
CA VAL A 16 9.73 -20.78 21.78
C VAL A 16 10.04 -19.31 22.11
N VAL A 17 9.02 -18.47 22.23
CA VAL A 17 9.15 -17.05 22.60
C VAL A 17 9.78 -16.90 23.99
N ARG A 18 9.34 -17.68 24.98
CA ARG A 18 9.87 -17.61 26.34
C ARG A 18 11.32 -18.09 26.42
N ALA A 19 11.65 -19.20 25.74
CA ALA A 19 13.02 -19.71 25.69
C ALA A 19 13.99 -18.67 25.09
N SER A 20 13.55 -17.93 24.08
CA SER A 20 14.35 -16.89 23.42
C SER A 20 14.51 -15.59 24.23
N ASN A 21 13.64 -15.33 25.21
CA ASN A 21 13.53 -14.03 25.88
C ASN A 21 13.39 -14.15 27.40
N ALA A 22 14.00 -15.16 28.00
CA ALA A 22 13.87 -15.47 29.41
C ALA A 22 14.18 -14.27 30.32
N GLU A 23 15.22 -13.48 30.01
CA GLU A 23 15.59 -12.30 30.78
C GLU A 23 14.52 -11.19 30.73
N ARG A 24 13.99 -10.90 29.53
CA ARG A 24 13.00 -9.83 29.31
C ARG A 24 11.64 -10.18 29.92
N LEU A 25 11.32 -11.48 30.06
CA LEU A 25 10.10 -11.98 30.71
C LEU A 25 10.32 -12.41 32.18
N ALA A 26 11.54 -12.31 32.73
CA ALA A 26 11.78 -12.66 34.13
C ALA A 26 11.32 -11.55 35.09
N ALA A 27 11.30 -10.30 34.62
CA ALA A 27 10.84 -9.16 35.41
C ALA A 27 9.31 -8.97 35.24
N PRO A 28 8.57 -8.67 36.32
CA PRO A 28 7.19 -8.20 36.22
C PRO A 28 7.07 -7.02 35.26
N GLY A 29 6.09 -7.06 34.35
CA GLY A 29 5.93 -6.06 33.28
C GLY A 29 6.80 -6.30 32.04
N GLY A 30 7.58 -7.38 32.01
CA GLY A 30 8.26 -7.86 30.82
C GLY A 30 7.28 -8.14 29.69
N ARG A 31 7.47 -7.51 28.53
CA ARG A 31 6.54 -7.57 27.38
C ARG A 31 7.22 -7.89 26.06
N LEU A 32 6.52 -8.65 25.24
CA LEU A 32 6.89 -9.00 23.87
C LEU A 32 5.66 -8.91 22.97
N THR A 33 5.87 -8.54 21.71
CA THR A 33 4.79 -8.33 20.76
C THR A 33 5.09 -9.08 19.47
N GLY A 34 4.05 -9.53 18.78
CA GLY A 34 4.20 -10.21 17.51
C GLY A 34 2.92 -10.20 16.70
N ARG A 35 3.05 -10.63 15.45
CA ARG A 35 1.96 -10.73 14.48
C ARG A 35 2.17 -11.95 13.61
N ILE A 36 1.10 -12.71 13.37
CA ILE A 36 1.08 -13.84 12.45
C ILE A 36 -0.01 -13.59 11.41
N SER A 37 0.34 -13.71 10.14
CA SER A 37 -0.58 -13.65 9.00
C SER A 37 -0.39 -14.87 8.11
N LEU A 38 -1.31 -15.11 7.18
CA LEU A 38 -1.18 -16.21 6.22
C LEU A 38 0.00 -16.03 5.24
N GLY A 39 0.46 -14.79 5.03
CA GLY A 39 1.57 -14.48 4.12
C GLY A 39 2.92 -14.28 4.80
N GLY A 40 2.98 -14.28 6.13
CA GLY A 40 4.22 -14.01 6.87
C GLY A 40 3.98 -13.69 8.34
N TRP A 41 5.06 -13.58 9.12
CA TRP A 41 4.96 -13.32 10.56
C TRP A 41 6.15 -12.50 11.08
N SER A 42 5.91 -11.85 12.21
CA SER A 42 6.91 -11.24 13.08
C SER A 42 6.71 -11.82 14.47
N VAL A 43 7.65 -12.66 14.90
CA VAL A 43 7.62 -13.31 16.21
C VAL A 43 8.93 -12.97 16.92
N PRO A 44 8.89 -12.56 18.19
CA PRO A 44 10.09 -12.13 18.91
C PRO A 44 10.88 -13.36 19.39
N VAL A 45 11.62 -13.99 18.48
CA VAL A 45 12.50 -15.14 18.76
C VAL A 45 13.93 -14.84 18.32
N GLN A 46 14.91 -15.33 19.08
CA GLN A 46 16.31 -15.16 18.73
C GLN A 46 16.67 -16.17 17.64
N ARG A 47 16.80 -15.70 16.40
CA ARG A 47 17.20 -16.56 15.28
C ARG A 47 18.69 -16.90 15.35
N PRO A 48 19.10 -18.12 14.97
CA PRO A 48 20.51 -18.50 14.92
C PRO A 48 21.30 -17.55 14.02
N ARG A 49 22.50 -17.15 14.44
CA ARG A 49 23.39 -16.41 13.54
C ARG A 49 23.84 -17.35 12.40
N PRO A 50 23.82 -16.90 11.14
CA PRO A 50 24.35 -17.70 10.05
C PRO A 50 25.80 -18.05 10.33
N VAL A 51 26.15 -19.32 10.16
CA VAL A 51 27.54 -19.77 10.19
C VAL A 51 28.22 -19.19 8.95
N PRO A 52 29.43 -18.60 9.04
CA PRO A 52 30.14 -18.10 7.87
C PRO A 52 30.22 -19.16 6.76
N GLY A 53 29.69 -18.85 5.58
CA GLY A 53 29.63 -19.78 4.43
C GLY A 53 28.39 -20.68 4.35
N ARG A 54 27.44 -20.59 5.29
CA ARG A 54 26.14 -21.29 5.24
C ARG A 54 25.00 -20.31 5.50
N ALA A 55 24.06 -20.19 4.56
CA ALA A 55 22.81 -19.46 4.78
C ALA A 55 21.94 -20.19 5.83
N VAL A 56 21.23 -19.44 6.68
CA VAL A 56 20.25 -20.01 7.62
C VAL A 56 19.18 -20.76 6.84
N GLN A 57 18.93 -22.02 7.19
CA GLN A 57 17.92 -22.85 6.53
C GLN A 57 16.64 -22.93 7.38
N VAL A 58 15.55 -23.40 6.77
CA VAL A 58 14.27 -23.62 7.48
C VAL A 58 14.44 -24.65 8.60
N GLU A 59 15.28 -25.68 8.39
CA GLU A 59 15.55 -26.70 9.41
C GLU A 59 16.21 -26.12 10.67
N ASP A 60 16.92 -24.98 10.56
CA ASP A 60 17.53 -24.29 11.69
C ASP A 60 16.48 -23.50 12.53
N MET A 61 15.23 -23.40 12.05
CA MET A 61 14.11 -22.66 12.66
C MET A 61 12.84 -23.51 12.77
N GLN A 62 12.95 -24.85 12.71
CA GLN A 62 11.82 -25.76 12.62
C GLN A 62 10.78 -25.55 13.73
N ASP A 63 11.20 -25.26 14.95
CA ASP A 63 10.31 -25.03 16.10
C ASP A 63 9.49 -23.73 15.95
N GLU A 64 10.09 -22.66 15.42
CA GLU A 64 9.40 -21.40 15.10
C GLU A 64 8.35 -21.65 14.01
N PHE A 65 8.75 -22.30 12.90
CA PHE A 65 7.87 -22.59 11.77
C PHE A 65 6.70 -23.48 12.18
N THR A 66 6.96 -24.56 12.92
CA THR A 66 5.92 -25.49 13.39
C THR A 66 4.93 -24.79 14.32
N ALA A 67 5.42 -23.91 15.21
CA ALA A 67 4.56 -23.14 16.10
C ALA A 67 3.70 -22.12 15.35
N VAL A 68 4.26 -21.43 14.36
CA VAL A 68 3.55 -20.45 13.53
C VAL A 68 2.53 -21.13 12.61
N GLU A 69 2.88 -22.25 11.99
CA GLU A 69 2.00 -23.01 11.10
C GLU A 69 0.72 -23.43 11.84
N ARG A 70 0.84 -23.87 13.10
CA ARG A 70 -0.32 -24.20 13.93
C ARG A 70 -1.26 -23.00 14.14
N VAL A 71 -0.71 -21.80 14.32
CA VAL A 71 -1.50 -20.57 14.42
C VAL A 71 -2.11 -20.21 13.07
N GLN A 72 -1.38 -20.36 11.96
CA GLN A 72 -1.91 -20.15 10.61
C GLN A 72 -3.03 -21.14 10.25
N ASP A 73 -2.95 -22.39 10.68
CA ASP A 73 -4.01 -23.39 10.52
C ASP A 73 -5.29 -22.94 11.23
N ALA A 74 -5.17 -22.44 12.46
CA ALA A 74 -6.29 -21.87 13.21
C ALA A 74 -6.87 -20.63 12.51
N LEU A 75 -6.02 -19.73 12.00
CA LEU A 75 -6.45 -18.58 11.20
C LEU A 75 -7.25 -19.01 9.96
N ARG A 76 -6.75 -19.99 9.20
CA ARG A 76 -7.47 -20.51 8.01
C ARG A 76 -8.81 -21.14 8.38
N ALA A 77 -8.86 -21.91 9.48
CA ALA A 77 -10.08 -22.54 9.97
C ALA A 77 -11.14 -21.50 10.41
N ASP A 78 -10.69 -20.39 11.01
CA ASP A 78 -11.56 -19.31 11.47
C ASP A 78 -11.87 -18.27 10.37
N GLY A 79 -11.27 -18.40 9.18
CA GLY A 79 -11.44 -17.44 8.07
C GLY A 79 -10.77 -16.08 8.32
N ALA A 80 -9.77 -16.03 9.20
CA ALA A 80 -9.01 -14.84 9.56
C ALA A 80 -7.70 -14.75 8.77
N ASN A 81 -7.28 -13.53 8.40
CA ASN A 81 -6.05 -13.32 7.61
C ASN A 81 -4.82 -13.03 8.48
N SER A 82 -5.01 -12.50 9.68
CA SER A 82 -3.92 -12.23 10.62
C SER A 82 -4.41 -12.08 12.05
N VAL A 83 -3.52 -12.31 13.00
CA VAL A 83 -3.70 -12.07 14.43
C VAL A 83 -2.44 -11.43 15.01
N SER A 84 -2.64 -10.53 15.96
CA SER A 84 -1.55 -9.89 16.71
C SER A 84 -1.59 -10.36 18.15
N PHE A 85 -0.44 -10.38 18.82
CA PHE A 85 -0.38 -10.85 20.19
C PHE A 85 0.61 -10.06 21.06
N VAL A 86 0.31 -10.02 22.35
CA VAL A 86 1.21 -9.52 23.40
C VAL A 86 1.44 -10.65 24.39
N VAL A 87 2.70 -10.94 24.68
CA VAL A 87 3.09 -11.78 25.81
C VAL A 87 3.57 -10.87 26.93
N GLU A 88 2.92 -10.97 28.09
CA GLU A 88 3.23 -10.17 29.27
C GLU A 88 3.50 -11.08 30.48
N THR A 89 4.42 -10.65 31.34
CA THR A 89 4.62 -11.26 32.66
C THR A 89 3.85 -10.47 33.70
N ALA A 90 2.79 -11.09 34.23
CA ALA A 90 1.95 -10.50 35.25
C ALA A 90 2.73 -10.21 36.55
N PRO A 91 2.25 -9.31 37.43
CA PRO A 91 2.89 -9.02 38.71
C PRO A 91 3.12 -10.22 39.62
N ASP A 92 2.31 -11.28 39.47
CA ASP A 92 2.43 -12.54 40.21
C ASP A 92 3.30 -13.59 39.52
N GLY A 93 3.98 -13.23 38.42
CA GLY A 93 4.90 -14.08 37.67
C GLY A 93 4.24 -14.98 36.63
N ARG A 94 2.90 -14.93 36.47
CA ARG A 94 2.20 -15.68 35.43
C ARG A 94 2.43 -15.08 34.04
N THR A 95 2.40 -15.93 33.01
CA THR A 95 2.45 -15.48 31.61
C THR A 95 1.03 -15.23 31.11
N LEU A 96 0.78 -14.00 30.67
CA LEU A 96 -0.45 -13.60 30.01
C LEU A 96 -0.20 -13.47 28.52
N LEU A 97 -1.10 -14.06 27.73
CA LEU A 97 -1.15 -13.89 26.29
C LEU A 97 -2.39 -13.07 25.95
N HIS A 98 -2.19 -11.87 25.42
CA HIS A 98 -3.26 -11.09 24.81
C HIS A 98 -3.31 -11.42 23.32
N VAL A 99 -4.39 -12.05 22.88
CA VAL A 99 -4.70 -12.27 21.48
C VAL A 99 -5.55 -11.09 21.01
N VAL A 100 -5.08 -10.41 19.98
CA VAL A 100 -5.67 -9.17 19.45
C VAL A 100 -6.06 -9.39 18.00
N GLU A 101 -7.34 -9.25 17.73
CA GLU A 101 -7.97 -9.38 16.43
C GLU A 101 -8.48 -7.98 16.00
N PRO A 102 -7.79 -7.28 15.08
CA PRO A 102 -8.07 -5.88 14.77
C PRO A 102 -9.49 -5.60 14.24
N GLY A 103 -10.15 -6.60 13.63
CA GLY A 103 -11.49 -6.44 13.07
C GLY A 103 -11.51 -5.72 11.72
N PRO A 104 -12.68 -5.61 11.07
CA PRO A 104 -12.81 -5.08 9.71
C PRO A 104 -12.66 -3.55 9.60
N ALA A 105 -12.70 -2.83 10.74
CA ALA A 105 -12.56 -1.38 10.78
C ALA A 105 -11.12 -0.92 11.05
N VAL A 106 -10.14 -1.83 11.03
CA VAL A 106 -8.74 -1.51 11.33
C VAL A 106 -7.85 -2.11 10.25
N GLU A 107 -7.08 -1.25 9.60
CA GLU A 107 -6.08 -1.71 8.63
C GLU A 107 -4.93 -2.46 9.33
N PRO A 108 -4.27 -3.39 8.62
CA PRO A 108 -2.99 -3.96 9.02
C PRO A 108 -1.98 -2.89 9.45
N GLY A 109 -1.48 -2.96 10.68
CA GLY A 109 -0.34 -2.14 11.10
C GLY A 109 0.95 -2.56 10.38
N LEU A 110 1.69 -1.59 9.84
CA LEU A 110 2.98 -1.81 9.16
C LEU A 110 4.18 -1.63 10.09
N MET A 111 4.22 -0.53 10.84
CA MET A 111 5.32 -0.23 11.79
C MET A 111 5.04 -0.76 13.20
N SER A 112 3.77 -0.91 13.55
CA SER A 112 3.30 -1.56 14.78
C SER A 112 2.52 -2.81 14.41
N PRO A 113 2.67 -3.93 15.14
CA PRO A 113 1.92 -5.14 14.83
C PRO A 113 0.41 -5.00 15.13
N PHE A 114 -0.05 -3.95 15.80
CA PHE A 114 -1.41 -3.93 16.39
C PHE A 114 -2.45 -3.14 15.59
N VAL A 115 -2.13 -1.92 15.13
CA VAL A 115 -3.13 -0.99 14.58
C VAL A 115 -2.53 -0.24 13.40
N GLY A 116 -3.16 -0.33 12.23
CA GLY A 116 -2.94 0.55 11.08
C GLY A 116 -3.83 1.78 11.15
N ALA A 117 -4.36 2.26 10.04
CA ALA A 117 -5.43 3.25 10.09
C ALA A 117 -6.75 2.63 10.60
N LEU A 118 -7.49 3.40 11.40
CA LEU A 118 -8.85 3.13 11.82
C LEU A 118 -9.81 3.65 10.75
N LEU A 119 -10.63 2.78 10.18
CA LEU A 119 -11.66 3.11 9.19
C LEU A 119 -12.94 3.55 9.90
N LEU A 120 -13.10 4.86 10.04
CA LEU A 120 -14.24 5.50 10.70
C LEU A 120 -15.48 5.50 9.81
N VAL A 121 -15.30 5.54 8.49
CA VAL A 121 -16.37 5.41 7.50
C VAL A 121 -16.13 4.14 6.66
N GLU A 122 -17.14 3.27 6.60
CA GLU A 122 -17.04 2.00 5.88
C GLU A 122 -16.89 2.19 4.37
N GLY A 123 -15.92 1.48 3.79
CA GLY A 123 -15.65 1.55 2.34
C GLY A 123 -15.05 2.88 1.87
N ALA A 124 -14.75 3.80 2.79
CA ALA A 124 -14.05 5.03 2.43
C ALA A 124 -12.64 4.71 1.92
N VAL A 125 -12.25 5.43 0.87
CA VAL A 125 -10.88 5.45 0.33
C VAL A 125 -10.36 6.89 0.34
N PRO A 126 -9.04 7.13 0.45
CA PRO A 126 -8.45 8.47 0.44
C PRO A 126 -8.80 9.26 -0.81
N GLU A 127 -8.78 10.58 -0.73
CA GLU A 127 -9.15 11.46 -1.85
C GLU A 127 -8.45 11.15 -3.17
N PRO A 128 -7.13 10.86 -3.22
CA PRO A 128 -6.46 10.49 -4.46
C PRO A 128 -7.04 9.25 -5.14
N TRP A 129 -7.56 8.28 -4.38
CA TRP A 129 -8.18 7.05 -4.89
C TRP A 129 -9.61 7.29 -5.42
N ARG A 130 -10.20 8.45 -5.15
CA ARG A 130 -11.52 8.85 -5.67
C ARG A 130 -11.43 9.64 -6.96
N ARG A 131 -10.23 10.11 -7.34
CA ARG A 131 -10.02 10.92 -8.55
C ARG A 131 -10.18 10.08 -9.80
N LEU A 132 -11.10 10.51 -10.65
CA LEU A 132 -11.28 9.98 -12.00
C LEU A 132 -10.50 10.83 -13.00
N PRO A 133 -10.12 10.26 -14.16
CA PRO A 133 -9.49 11.04 -15.21
C PRO A 133 -10.40 12.17 -15.67
N GLU A 134 -9.81 13.35 -15.89
CA GLU A 134 -10.47 14.44 -16.58
C GLU A 134 -10.51 14.12 -18.09
N GLU A 135 -11.65 14.37 -18.72
CA GLU A 135 -11.75 14.21 -20.18
C GLU A 135 -10.90 15.29 -20.86
N VAL A 136 -10.06 14.88 -21.82
CA VAL A 136 -9.29 15.79 -22.67
C VAL A 136 -9.92 15.76 -24.07
N PRO A 137 -10.81 16.73 -24.41
CA PRO A 137 -11.50 16.74 -25.68
C PRO A 137 -10.52 16.84 -26.84
N GLY A 138 -10.65 15.96 -27.83
CA GLY A 138 -9.79 15.95 -29.00
C GLY A 138 -8.44 15.22 -28.81
N ALA A 139 -8.25 14.50 -27.70
CA ALA A 139 -7.13 13.57 -27.57
C ALA A 139 -7.19 12.51 -28.69
N VAL A 140 -6.15 12.48 -29.52
CA VAL A 140 -6.00 11.56 -30.66
C VAL A 140 -4.74 10.71 -30.48
N PRO A 141 -4.66 9.55 -31.16
CA PRO A 141 -3.40 8.81 -31.26
C PRO A 141 -2.27 9.68 -31.80
N ALA A 142 -1.05 9.39 -31.36
CA ALA A 142 0.13 10.07 -31.86
C ALA A 142 0.32 9.83 -33.37
N PRO A 143 0.97 10.74 -34.11
CA PRO A 143 1.31 10.51 -35.51
C PRO A 143 2.19 9.28 -35.75
N SER A 144 2.88 8.79 -34.71
CA SER A 144 3.70 7.58 -34.74
C SER A 144 2.88 6.28 -34.65
N ALA A 145 1.61 6.35 -34.26
CA ALA A 145 0.75 5.18 -34.12
C ALA A 145 0.42 4.58 -35.50
N ASP A 146 0.95 3.39 -35.78
CA ASP A 146 0.77 2.69 -37.05
C ASP A 146 0.68 1.18 -36.80
N PRO A 147 -0.54 0.64 -36.62
CA PRO A 147 -0.75 -0.79 -36.36
C PRO A 147 -0.18 -1.70 -37.46
N ALA A 148 -0.15 -1.26 -38.71
CA ALA A 148 0.33 -2.07 -39.82
C ALA A 148 1.87 -2.15 -39.82
N LEU A 149 2.54 -1.04 -39.52
CA LEU A 149 3.99 -1.03 -39.30
C LEU A 149 4.38 -1.91 -38.10
N LEU A 150 3.66 -1.77 -36.99
CA LEU A 150 3.87 -2.59 -35.79
C LEU A 150 3.76 -4.09 -36.09
N GLU A 151 2.66 -4.51 -36.71
CA GLU A 151 2.44 -5.92 -37.06
C GLU A 151 3.57 -6.45 -37.95
N ARG A 152 3.95 -5.70 -38.99
CA ARG A 152 5.04 -6.11 -39.89
C ARG A 152 6.37 -6.25 -39.15
N THR A 153 6.74 -5.25 -38.33
CA THR A 153 7.99 -5.27 -37.55
C THR A 153 8.02 -6.43 -36.57
N LEU A 154 6.91 -6.73 -35.89
CA LEU A 154 6.84 -7.87 -34.98
C LEU A 154 6.89 -9.21 -35.72
N ARG A 155 6.21 -9.38 -36.87
CA ARG A 155 6.31 -10.61 -37.67
C ARG A 155 7.72 -10.87 -38.19
N GLU A 156 8.47 -9.81 -38.50
CA GLU A 156 9.89 -9.93 -38.87
C GLU A 156 10.77 -10.40 -37.69
N ARG A 157 10.49 -9.92 -36.47
CA ARG A 157 11.24 -10.28 -35.26
C ARG A 157 10.83 -11.63 -34.67
N LEU A 158 9.57 -12.03 -34.87
CA LEU A 158 8.93 -13.21 -34.30
C LEU A 158 8.25 -14.04 -35.40
N PRO A 159 9.02 -14.62 -36.36
CA PRO A 159 8.45 -15.29 -37.54
C PRO A 159 7.62 -16.53 -37.20
N ASP A 160 7.94 -17.21 -36.09
CA ASP A 160 7.30 -18.46 -35.67
C ASP A 160 6.26 -18.27 -34.55
N ALA A 161 5.97 -17.01 -34.16
CA ALA A 161 5.02 -16.74 -33.09
C ALA A 161 3.58 -17.05 -33.51
N ILE A 162 2.80 -17.52 -32.54
CA ILE A 162 1.38 -17.84 -32.71
C ILE A 162 0.58 -16.62 -32.28
N GLY A 163 -0.15 -16.01 -33.23
CA GLY A 163 -1.06 -14.91 -32.95
C GLY A 163 -2.37 -15.37 -32.29
N ALA A 164 -2.99 -14.45 -31.55
CA ALA A 164 -4.34 -14.61 -31.05
C ALA A 164 -5.36 -14.53 -32.18
N THR A 165 -6.45 -15.27 -32.03
CA THR A 165 -7.62 -15.17 -32.91
C THR A 165 -8.46 -13.95 -32.58
N GLU A 166 -9.27 -13.45 -33.53
CA GLU A 166 -10.22 -12.36 -33.25
C GLU A 166 -11.25 -12.74 -32.16
N GLY A 167 -11.56 -14.04 -32.00
CA GLY A 167 -12.41 -14.54 -30.92
C GLY A 167 -11.76 -14.36 -29.54
N GLU A 168 -10.48 -14.74 -29.40
CA GLU A 168 -9.73 -14.55 -28.14
C GLU A 168 -9.59 -13.06 -27.80
N ILE A 169 -9.38 -12.19 -28.81
CA ILE A 169 -9.32 -10.74 -28.62
C ILE A 169 -10.68 -10.21 -28.14
N ALA A 170 -11.78 -10.61 -28.78
CA ALA A 170 -13.13 -10.19 -28.39
C ALA A 170 -13.51 -10.67 -26.98
N GLU A 171 -13.08 -11.86 -26.58
CA GLU A 171 -13.25 -12.37 -25.21
C GLU A 171 -12.50 -11.52 -24.19
N ALA A 172 -11.27 -11.09 -24.51
CA ALA A 172 -10.50 -10.19 -23.65
C ALA A 172 -11.18 -8.81 -23.53
N GLU A 173 -11.66 -8.24 -24.63
CA GLU A 173 -12.43 -6.98 -24.62
C GLU A 173 -13.69 -7.09 -23.75
N ALA A 174 -14.45 -8.17 -23.89
CA ALA A 174 -15.65 -8.42 -23.09
C ALA A 174 -15.33 -8.58 -21.60
N ARG A 175 -14.22 -9.24 -21.26
CA ARG A 175 -13.76 -9.41 -19.87
C ARG A 175 -13.30 -8.10 -19.24
N LEU A 176 -12.56 -7.28 -19.99
CA LEU A 176 -12.06 -5.99 -19.52
C LEU A 176 -13.14 -4.90 -19.50
N GLY A 177 -14.20 -5.05 -20.31
CA GLY A 177 -15.23 -4.03 -20.48
C GLY A 177 -14.77 -2.82 -21.31
N VAL A 178 -13.65 -2.94 -22.03
CA VAL A 178 -13.08 -1.90 -22.89
C VAL A 178 -12.64 -2.49 -24.22
N THR A 179 -12.77 -1.73 -25.30
CA THR A 179 -12.24 -2.09 -26.62
C THR A 179 -10.73 -1.91 -26.63
N LEU A 180 -9.99 -2.92 -27.11
CA LEU A 180 -8.55 -2.85 -27.22
C LEU A 180 -8.16 -1.90 -28.38
N PRO A 181 -7.15 -1.03 -28.19
CA PRO A 181 -6.62 -0.20 -29.26
C PRO A 181 -6.13 -1.02 -30.45
N ASP A 182 -6.19 -0.44 -31.65
CA ASP A 182 -5.81 -1.14 -32.88
C ASP A 182 -4.35 -1.61 -32.88
N GLU A 183 -3.44 -0.83 -32.29
CA GLU A 183 -2.04 -1.24 -32.11
C GLU A 183 -1.92 -2.47 -31.19
N LEU A 184 -2.68 -2.53 -30.10
CA LEU A 184 -2.63 -3.68 -29.19
C LEU A 184 -3.18 -4.95 -29.85
N LYS A 185 -4.28 -4.83 -30.61
CA LYS A 185 -4.81 -5.95 -31.41
C LYS A 185 -3.80 -6.39 -32.47
N ALA A 186 -3.12 -5.46 -33.15
CA ALA A 186 -2.07 -5.76 -34.12
C ALA A 186 -0.90 -6.52 -33.48
N LEU A 187 -0.48 -6.13 -32.28
CA LEU A 187 0.51 -6.88 -31.50
C LEU A 187 0.03 -8.32 -31.23
N TYR A 188 -1.18 -8.49 -30.70
CA TYR A 188 -1.68 -9.81 -30.31
C TYR A 188 -1.96 -10.73 -31.51
N ARG A 189 -2.25 -10.19 -32.69
CA ARG A 189 -2.32 -10.96 -33.95
C ARG A 189 -0.98 -11.55 -34.40
N VAL A 190 0.14 -11.09 -33.83
CA VAL A 190 1.47 -11.67 -34.06
C VAL A 190 1.81 -12.69 -32.98
N THR A 191 1.60 -12.35 -31.71
CA THR A 191 1.91 -13.23 -30.59
C THR A 191 0.84 -13.14 -29.51
N ARG A 192 0.34 -14.30 -29.06
CA ARG A 192 -0.60 -14.38 -27.92
C ARG A 192 0.10 -14.54 -26.56
N ALA A 193 1.43 -14.55 -26.55
CA ALA A 193 2.27 -14.58 -25.36
C ALA A 193 1.85 -15.60 -24.28
N ARG A 194 1.53 -16.82 -24.71
CA ARG A 194 1.19 -17.92 -23.79
C ARG A 194 2.41 -18.78 -23.53
N TRP A 195 2.68 -19.03 -22.25
CA TRP A 195 3.77 -19.90 -21.81
C TRP A 195 3.69 -21.31 -22.44
N GLU A 196 2.48 -21.83 -22.64
CA GLU A 196 2.25 -23.14 -23.26
C GLU A 196 2.72 -23.22 -24.71
N ASP A 197 2.73 -22.10 -25.44
CA ASP A 197 3.19 -22.05 -26.84
C ASP A 197 4.71 -22.22 -26.95
N TRP A 198 5.42 -21.94 -25.87
CA TRP A 198 6.88 -22.02 -25.80
C TRP A 198 7.37 -23.37 -25.26
N GLY A 199 6.46 -24.24 -24.80
CA GLY A 199 6.83 -25.57 -24.30
C GLY A 199 7.76 -25.56 -23.08
N GLY A 200 7.75 -24.47 -22.31
CA GLY A 200 8.66 -24.28 -21.17
C GLY A 200 10.03 -23.68 -21.53
N ASP A 201 10.17 -23.13 -22.73
CA ASP A 201 11.40 -22.49 -23.22
C ASP A 201 11.48 -21.01 -22.78
N TYR A 202 12.28 -20.75 -21.75
CA TYR A 202 12.57 -19.40 -21.27
C TYR A 202 13.31 -18.53 -22.31
N GLU A 203 14.08 -19.13 -23.24
CA GLU A 203 14.73 -18.34 -24.31
C GLU A 203 13.70 -17.86 -25.36
N ALA A 204 12.60 -18.60 -25.54
CA ALA A 204 11.50 -18.15 -26.37
C ALA A 204 10.72 -16.99 -25.74
N GLU A 205 10.51 -17.03 -24.42
CA GLU A 205 9.96 -15.92 -23.65
C GLU A 205 10.84 -14.67 -23.78
N GLU A 206 12.14 -14.80 -23.53
CA GLU A 206 13.10 -13.70 -23.64
C GLU A 206 13.10 -13.07 -25.05
N ARG A 207 13.01 -13.89 -26.11
CA ARG A 207 12.88 -13.38 -27.49
C ARG A 207 11.62 -12.57 -27.72
N VAL A 208 10.49 -12.95 -27.13
CA VAL A 208 9.25 -12.16 -27.20
C VAL A 208 9.43 -10.86 -26.44
N SER A 209 9.98 -10.92 -25.22
CA SER A 209 10.25 -9.75 -24.40
C SER A 209 11.17 -8.75 -25.09
N ASP A 210 12.24 -9.23 -25.73
CA ASP A 210 13.15 -8.42 -26.52
C ASP A 210 12.47 -7.83 -27.76
N ALA A 211 11.65 -8.61 -28.46
CA ALA A 211 10.99 -8.16 -29.68
C ALA A 211 10.01 -7.00 -29.42
N VAL A 212 9.26 -7.09 -28.33
CA VAL A 212 8.26 -6.09 -27.90
C VAL A 212 8.88 -4.96 -27.08
N GLY A 213 9.91 -5.25 -26.28
CA GLY A 213 10.54 -4.32 -25.35
C GLY A 213 9.96 -4.35 -23.93
N CYS A 214 9.21 -5.40 -23.57
CA CYS A 214 8.67 -5.66 -22.22
C CYS A 214 8.27 -7.14 -22.07
N GLU A 215 8.16 -7.62 -20.84
CA GLU A 215 7.54 -8.93 -20.55
C GLU A 215 6.04 -8.84 -20.82
N LEU A 216 5.62 -9.41 -21.95
CA LEU A 216 4.27 -9.26 -22.48
C LEU A 216 3.32 -10.26 -21.81
N PHE A 217 2.18 -9.78 -21.32
CA PHE A 217 1.13 -10.64 -20.79
C PHE A 217 0.34 -11.31 -21.91
N SER A 218 -0.16 -12.51 -21.63
CA SER A 218 -1.21 -13.12 -22.42
C SER A 218 -2.51 -12.30 -22.33
N LEU A 219 -3.44 -12.53 -23.27
CA LEU A 219 -4.73 -11.81 -23.32
C LEU A 219 -5.56 -11.95 -22.05
N ASP A 220 -5.43 -13.06 -21.32
CA ASP A 220 -6.08 -13.35 -20.05
C ASP A 220 -5.39 -12.66 -18.85
N GLY A 221 -4.10 -12.32 -18.98
CA GLY A 221 -3.35 -11.54 -18.00
C GLY A 221 -3.60 -10.03 -18.07
N LEU A 222 -4.20 -9.52 -19.16
CA LEU A 222 -4.57 -8.11 -19.28
C LEU A 222 -5.53 -7.68 -18.15
N TYR A 223 -5.33 -6.48 -17.62
CA TYR A 223 -6.24 -5.85 -16.66
C TYR A 223 -6.24 -4.31 -16.78
N VAL A 224 -7.26 -3.68 -16.20
CA VAL A 224 -7.36 -2.22 -16.12
C VAL A 224 -6.70 -1.75 -14.83
N ALA A 225 -5.72 -0.85 -14.93
CA ALA A 225 -5.05 -0.25 -13.78
C ALA A 225 -5.84 0.94 -13.22
N ASP A 226 -6.95 0.65 -12.56
CA ASP A 226 -7.75 1.64 -11.83
C ASP A 226 -7.30 1.77 -10.36
N ALA A 227 -7.96 2.65 -9.60
CA ALA A 227 -7.65 2.82 -8.18
C ALA A 227 -7.86 1.53 -7.35
N ARG A 228 -8.74 0.62 -7.78
CA ARG A 228 -9.03 -0.64 -7.07
C ARG A 228 -7.92 -1.68 -7.28
N SER A 229 -7.26 -1.67 -8.44
CA SER A 229 -6.14 -2.55 -8.71
C SER A 229 -4.85 -2.11 -8.01
N ARG A 230 -4.82 -0.90 -7.42
CA ARG A 230 -3.68 -0.33 -6.69
C ARG A 230 -4.06 0.03 -5.26
N PRO A 231 -4.43 -0.97 -4.41
CA PRO A 231 -4.76 -0.70 -3.02
C PRO A 231 -3.55 -0.15 -2.28
N CYS A 232 -3.77 0.82 -1.40
CA CYS A 232 -2.72 1.41 -0.58
C CYS A 232 -3.30 1.74 0.80
N PRO A 233 -2.61 1.40 1.90
CA PRO A 233 -3.02 1.77 3.24
C PRO A 233 -3.26 3.28 3.38
N TRP A 234 -4.28 3.66 4.13
CA TRP A 234 -4.66 5.07 4.35
C TRP A 234 -3.48 5.93 4.82
N GLN A 235 -2.63 5.38 5.68
CA GLN A 235 -1.45 6.09 6.20
C GLN A 235 -0.43 6.54 5.14
N PHE A 236 -0.41 5.90 3.96
CA PHE A 236 0.44 6.31 2.84
C PHE A 236 -0.37 7.07 1.78
N ALA A 237 -1.57 6.57 1.50
CA ALA A 237 -2.44 7.09 0.47
C ALA A 237 -3.02 8.48 0.78
N ALA A 238 -3.26 8.79 2.06
CA ALA A 238 -3.77 10.09 2.47
C ALA A 238 -2.68 11.17 2.58
N ASP A 239 -1.39 10.80 2.65
CA ASP A 239 -0.24 11.71 2.77
C ASP A 239 0.30 12.21 1.42
N ASP A 240 -0.45 11.95 0.34
CA ASP A 240 -0.09 12.34 -1.03
C ASP A 240 -1.28 13.00 -1.73
N ALA A 241 -1.04 13.66 -2.87
CA ALA A 241 -2.06 14.37 -3.64
C ALA A 241 -1.90 14.17 -5.16
N VAL A 242 -3.02 14.10 -5.86
CA VAL A 242 -3.06 14.04 -7.33
C VAL A 242 -2.80 15.42 -7.91
N VAL A 243 -1.77 15.54 -8.74
CA VAL A 243 -1.46 16.77 -9.48
C VAL A 243 -1.28 16.44 -10.96
N THR A 244 -2.04 17.12 -11.82
CA THR A 244 -1.87 17.06 -13.27
C THR A 244 -1.43 18.44 -13.76
N ALA A 245 -0.19 18.54 -14.24
CA ALA A 245 0.30 19.79 -14.82
C ALA A 245 -0.44 20.13 -16.13
N PRO A 246 -0.60 21.42 -16.49
CA PRO A 246 -1.28 21.82 -17.73
C PRO A 246 -0.67 21.28 -19.02
N ASP A 247 0.61 20.89 -19.00
CA ASP A 247 1.35 20.31 -20.12
C ASP A 247 1.70 18.83 -19.90
N ALA A 248 1.07 18.17 -18.91
CA ALA A 248 1.35 16.78 -18.60
C ALA A 248 0.85 15.84 -19.73
N ALA A 249 1.70 14.93 -20.16
CA ALA A 249 1.31 13.86 -21.09
C ALA A 249 0.42 12.81 -20.41
N VAL A 250 0.65 12.54 -19.13
CA VAL A 250 -0.08 11.57 -18.31
C VAL A 250 -0.74 12.30 -17.15
N GLN A 251 -2.00 11.99 -16.84
CA GLN A 251 -2.66 12.55 -15.65
C GLN A 251 -2.05 11.96 -14.37
N GLY A 252 -1.89 12.76 -13.32
CA GLY A 252 -1.27 12.37 -12.05
C GLY A 252 -2.16 11.47 -11.16
N LEU A 253 -2.90 10.54 -11.76
CA LEU A 253 -3.91 9.71 -11.10
C LEU A 253 -3.26 8.53 -10.37
N VAL A 254 -3.97 7.99 -9.36
CA VAL A 254 -3.66 6.65 -8.81
C VAL A 254 -3.87 5.60 -9.90
N GLY A 255 -4.94 5.68 -10.66
CA GLY A 255 -5.25 4.75 -11.73
C GLY A 255 -6.35 5.33 -12.61
N SER A 256 -6.57 4.73 -13.76
CA SER A 256 -7.63 5.15 -14.67
C SER A 256 -8.36 3.95 -15.25
N PRO A 257 -9.70 4.03 -15.43
CA PRO A 257 -10.44 3.04 -16.21
C PRO A 257 -9.95 2.94 -17.67
N GLY A 258 -9.18 3.91 -18.15
CA GLY A 258 -8.55 3.91 -19.48
C GLY A 258 -7.13 3.36 -19.53
N TRP A 259 -6.55 2.88 -18.43
CA TRP A 259 -5.19 2.34 -18.41
C TRP A 259 -5.21 0.81 -18.54
N ILE A 260 -4.85 0.30 -19.71
CA ILE A 260 -4.85 -1.15 -19.99
C ILE A 260 -3.43 -1.67 -19.82
N VAL A 261 -3.17 -2.42 -18.75
CA VAL A 261 -1.87 -3.04 -18.50
C VAL A 261 -1.71 -4.24 -19.42
N PHE A 262 -0.61 -4.26 -20.18
CA PHE A 262 -0.30 -5.30 -21.15
C PHE A 262 1.02 -6.02 -20.91
N GLY A 263 1.86 -5.53 -20.00
CA GLY A 263 3.12 -6.19 -19.67
C GLY A 263 3.81 -5.55 -18.48
N ASP A 264 5.03 -5.98 -18.21
CA ASP A 264 5.90 -5.41 -17.20
C ASP A 264 7.37 -5.41 -17.63
N ASN A 265 8.25 -4.88 -16.79
CA ASN A 265 9.69 -4.79 -17.05
C ASN A 265 10.52 -5.88 -16.36
N GLY A 266 9.91 -6.93 -15.81
CA GLY A 266 10.56 -7.94 -14.97
C GLY A 266 11.01 -7.45 -13.58
N GLY A 267 10.92 -6.14 -13.32
CA GLY A 267 11.31 -5.47 -12.07
C GLY A 267 10.14 -5.01 -11.21
N GLY A 268 8.91 -5.34 -11.60
CA GLY A 268 7.67 -4.99 -10.88
C GLY A 268 6.88 -3.83 -11.48
N ASP A 269 7.49 -3.00 -12.34
CA ASP A 269 6.79 -1.88 -12.98
C ASP A 269 5.90 -2.36 -14.10
N ARG A 270 4.70 -1.82 -14.20
CA ARG A 270 3.71 -2.24 -15.19
C ARG A 270 3.72 -1.32 -16.40
N LEU A 271 3.66 -1.87 -17.60
CA LEU A 271 3.43 -1.12 -18.83
C LEU A 271 1.94 -1.14 -19.18
N ALA A 272 1.39 0.03 -19.46
CA ALA A 272 -0.01 0.19 -19.82
C ALA A 272 -0.19 1.08 -21.06
N LEU A 273 -1.27 0.86 -21.80
CA LEU A 273 -1.77 1.82 -22.78
C LEU A 273 -2.70 2.79 -22.09
N ASP A 274 -2.50 4.09 -22.32
CA ASP A 274 -3.27 5.16 -21.70
C ASP A 274 -4.33 5.70 -22.67
N LEU A 275 -5.60 5.39 -22.40
CA LEU A 275 -6.75 5.87 -23.17
C LEU A 275 -7.36 7.15 -22.59
N THR A 276 -6.79 7.68 -21.52
CA THR A 276 -7.21 8.88 -20.79
C THR A 276 -6.00 9.78 -20.52
N PRO A 277 -5.31 10.23 -21.58
CA PRO A 277 -4.05 10.98 -21.44
C PRO A 277 -4.26 12.30 -20.71
N GLY A 278 -3.15 12.90 -20.28
CA GLY A 278 -3.12 14.28 -19.82
C GLY A 278 -3.27 15.28 -20.98
N PRO A 279 -3.38 16.59 -20.68
CA PRO A 279 -3.64 17.62 -21.69
C PRO A 279 -2.57 17.71 -22.80
N GLY A 280 -1.33 17.29 -22.52
CA GLY A 280 -0.22 17.25 -23.47
C GLY A 280 0.02 15.87 -24.09
N GLY A 281 -0.83 14.87 -23.82
CA GLY A 281 -0.60 13.48 -24.20
C GLY A 281 -1.40 13.00 -25.41
N HIS A 282 -1.18 11.74 -25.76
CA HIS A 282 -1.81 11.06 -26.89
C HIS A 282 -2.64 9.86 -26.45
N LYS A 283 -3.76 9.64 -27.11
CA LYS A 283 -4.63 8.49 -26.81
C LYS A 283 -3.96 7.20 -27.31
N GLY A 284 -3.74 6.25 -26.42
CA GLY A 284 -3.02 5.00 -26.72
C GLY A 284 -1.50 5.10 -26.58
N GLN A 285 -0.99 6.17 -25.99
CA GLN A 285 0.42 6.26 -25.59
C GLN A 285 0.77 5.15 -24.58
N VAL A 286 2.04 4.76 -24.54
CA VAL A 286 2.52 3.78 -23.57
C VAL A 286 3.01 4.50 -22.32
N ILE A 287 2.50 4.07 -21.17
CA ILE A 287 2.89 4.59 -19.85
C ILE A 287 3.47 3.47 -18.99
N VAL A 288 4.20 3.86 -17.96
CA VAL A 288 4.79 2.97 -16.97
C VAL A 288 4.30 3.35 -15.59
N ILE A 289 3.74 2.36 -14.93
CA ILE A 289 3.25 2.44 -13.56
C ILE A 289 4.37 1.89 -12.67
N ASP A 290 5.04 2.81 -12.00
CA ASP A 290 6.11 2.55 -11.04
C ASP A 290 5.55 1.83 -9.81
N HIS A 291 6.14 0.68 -9.46
CA HIS A 291 5.67 -0.14 -8.35
C HIS A 291 6.07 0.39 -6.97
N GLU A 292 7.03 1.31 -6.90
CA GLU A 292 7.43 2.00 -5.67
C GLU A 292 6.57 3.25 -5.43
N ARG A 293 5.83 3.71 -6.45
CA ARG A 293 4.92 4.86 -6.33
C ARG A 293 3.47 4.45 -6.20
N THR A 294 2.76 5.19 -5.35
CA THR A 294 1.34 5.00 -5.09
C THR A 294 0.46 5.83 -6.03
N ILE A 295 0.99 6.95 -6.55
CA ILE A 295 0.30 7.87 -7.46
C ILE A 295 1.14 8.10 -8.72
N GLY A 296 0.45 8.23 -9.85
CA GLY A 296 1.02 8.62 -11.14
C GLY A 296 1.53 7.47 -11.98
N ALA A 297 1.95 7.84 -13.18
CA ALA A 297 2.62 7.01 -14.17
C ALA A 297 3.52 7.89 -15.04
N GLY A 298 4.59 7.33 -15.61
CA GLY A 298 5.51 8.03 -16.51
C GLY A 298 5.23 7.70 -17.97
N LEU A 299 5.46 8.65 -18.88
CA LEU A 299 5.38 8.38 -20.32
C LEU A 299 6.58 7.53 -20.76
N ARG A 300 6.30 6.44 -21.48
CA ARG A 300 7.31 5.54 -22.06
C ARG A 300 7.51 5.79 -23.54
N ALA A 301 6.42 5.91 -24.30
CA ALA A 301 6.43 6.16 -25.73
C ALA A 301 5.12 6.79 -26.18
N ASP A 302 5.14 7.57 -27.25
CA ASP A 302 3.95 8.24 -27.78
C ASP A 302 2.93 7.26 -28.41
N SER A 303 3.38 6.05 -28.78
CA SER A 303 2.56 4.95 -29.29
C SER A 303 3.25 3.60 -29.08
N LEU A 304 2.50 2.50 -29.25
CA LEU A 304 3.07 1.15 -29.18
C LEU A 304 3.99 0.87 -30.37
N THR A 305 3.66 1.39 -31.56
CA THR A 305 4.55 1.34 -32.72
C THR A 305 5.88 2.03 -32.42
N ASP A 306 5.88 3.23 -31.85
CA ASP A 306 7.10 3.95 -31.50
C ASP A 306 7.98 3.16 -30.50
N MET A 307 7.34 2.60 -29.46
CA MET A 307 8.03 1.76 -28.48
C MET A 307 8.76 0.58 -29.13
N VAL A 308 8.09 -0.15 -30.03
CA VAL A 308 8.65 -1.36 -30.65
C VAL A 308 9.68 -1.03 -31.72
N VAL A 309 9.41 -0.03 -32.58
CA VAL A 309 10.24 0.29 -33.73
C VAL A 309 11.51 1.02 -33.30
N ASN A 310 11.36 2.09 -32.51
CA ASN A 310 12.46 2.98 -32.18
C ASN A 310 13.17 2.59 -30.87
N ARG A 311 12.54 1.74 -30.04
CA ARG A 311 13.06 1.31 -28.73
C ARG A 311 13.66 2.47 -27.95
N PRO A 312 12.87 3.54 -27.67
CA PRO A 312 13.39 4.72 -27.00
C PRO A 312 14.09 4.34 -25.69
N ASP A 313 15.27 4.90 -25.46
CA ASP A 313 16.02 4.68 -24.23
C ASP A 313 15.48 5.57 -23.11
N GLY A 314 15.26 4.99 -21.94
CA GLY A 314 14.92 5.73 -20.72
C GLY A 314 13.44 6.06 -20.52
N TRP A 315 13.16 6.68 -19.38
CA TRP A 315 11.81 7.02 -18.92
C TRP A 315 11.63 8.54 -18.94
N HIS A 316 10.55 9.04 -19.54
CA HIS A 316 10.17 10.43 -19.38
C HIS A 316 9.33 10.60 -18.12
N GLN A 317 9.98 10.45 -16.96
CA GLN A 317 9.45 11.05 -15.74
C GLN A 317 9.90 12.50 -15.72
N ARG A 318 9.06 13.41 -16.21
CA ARG A 318 9.28 14.82 -15.91
C ARG A 318 9.13 14.93 -14.39
N ARG A 319 10.24 15.20 -13.69
CA ARG A 319 10.17 15.63 -12.29
C ARG A 319 9.21 16.81 -12.26
N ASP A 320 8.27 16.79 -11.31
CA ASP A 320 7.52 17.98 -10.90
C ASP A 320 8.55 19.05 -10.50
N ALA A 321 8.92 19.87 -11.48
CA ALA A 321 9.62 21.11 -11.25
C ALA A 321 8.53 22.17 -11.08
N ASP A 322 8.53 22.80 -9.91
CA ASP A 322 7.86 24.07 -9.63
C ASP A 322 6.34 24.08 -9.43
N ASN A 323 5.71 22.97 -9.01
CA ASN A 323 4.37 23.07 -8.45
C ASN A 323 4.40 23.47 -6.97
N PRO A 324 3.59 24.46 -6.54
CA PRO A 324 3.45 24.81 -5.13
C PRO A 324 3.05 23.55 -4.32
N PRO A 325 3.65 23.26 -3.13
CA PRO A 325 3.26 22.13 -2.27
C PRO A 325 1.76 22.09 -1.99
N VAL A 326 1.04 21.27 -2.78
CA VAL A 326 -0.27 20.69 -2.45
C VAL A 326 -0.10 19.73 -1.27
N VAL A 327 1.10 19.14 -1.16
CA VAL A 327 1.60 18.39 0.00
C VAL A 327 2.76 19.15 0.62
N ALA A 328 2.65 19.53 1.88
CA ALA A 328 3.69 20.23 2.62
C ALA A 328 4.18 19.40 3.80
N ARG A 329 5.50 19.39 4.02
CA ARG A 329 6.13 18.81 5.20
C ARG A 329 6.86 19.90 5.99
N VAL A 330 6.50 20.06 7.26
CA VAL A 330 7.15 20.96 8.21
C VAL A 330 8.01 20.12 9.13
N ASN A 331 9.33 20.15 8.92
CA ASN A 331 10.32 19.38 9.69
C ASN A 331 11.74 19.89 9.41
N ILE A 332 12.76 19.23 9.96
CA ILE A 332 14.18 19.62 9.80
C ILE A 332 14.73 19.61 8.35
N HIS A 333 14.03 19.02 7.38
CA HIS A 333 14.51 18.81 6.01
C HIS A 333 13.76 19.61 4.95
N TYR A 334 12.53 20.07 5.22
CA TYR A 334 11.65 20.71 4.25
C TYR A 334 11.30 22.14 4.67
N LEU A 335 10.05 22.42 5.03
CA LEU A 335 9.63 23.76 5.45
C LEU A 335 9.91 23.97 6.95
N ASP A 336 10.30 25.19 7.30
CA ASP A 336 10.65 25.56 8.67
C ASP A 336 9.43 25.90 9.55
N SER A 337 8.28 26.22 8.93
CA SER A 337 7.07 26.68 9.63
C SER A 337 5.75 26.35 8.93
N VAL A 338 4.66 26.35 9.70
CA VAL A 338 3.29 26.09 9.21
C VAL A 338 2.78 27.25 8.35
N GLU A 339 3.18 28.49 8.65
CA GLU A 339 2.85 29.68 7.86
C GLU A 339 3.40 29.57 6.43
N ALA A 340 4.60 28.99 6.25
CA ALA A 340 5.17 28.77 4.93
C ALA A 340 4.37 27.74 4.10
N ALA A 341 3.68 26.81 4.76
CA ALA A 341 2.80 25.83 4.12
C ALA A 341 1.40 26.39 3.83
N ALA A 342 0.95 27.39 4.60
CA ALA A 342 -0.43 27.91 4.60
C ALA A 342 -0.81 28.62 3.30
N ARG A 343 -1.30 27.86 2.33
CA ARG A 343 -1.80 28.38 1.04
C ARG A 343 -3.11 27.71 0.64
N PRO A 344 -3.96 28.36 -0.18
CA PRO A 344 -5.28 27.84 -0.52
C PRO A 344 -5.29 26.46 -1.20
N GLU A 345 -4.19 26.11 -1.88
CA GLU A 345 -4.04 24.85 -2.61
C GLU A 345 -3.57 23.68 -1.72
N LEU A 346 -3.20 23.93 -0.46
CA LEU A 346 -2.68 22.91 0.45
C LEU A 346 -3.77 21.86 0.74
N GLU A 347 -3.48 20.60 0.44
CA GLU A 347 -4.34 19.45 0.74
C GLU A 347 -3.82 18.61 1.90
N VAL A 348 -2.49 18.48 2.01
CA VAL A 348 -1.84 17.60 2.98
C VAL A 348 -0.77 18.37 3.75
N LEU A 349 -0.87 18.34 5.07
CA LEU A 349 0.15 18.88 5.98
C LEU A 349 0.72 17.77 6.86
N GLY A 350 2.02 17.53 6.73
CA GLY A 350 2.77 16.66 7.63
C GLY A 350 3.72 17.45 8.53
N ILE A 351 3.59 17.27 9.85
CA ILE A 351 4.43 17.89 10.86
C ILE A 351 5.33 16.80 11.44
N GLY A 352 6.59 16.81 11.00
CA GLY A 352 7.60 15.88 11.46
C GLY A 352 8.42 16.42 12.62
N TRP A 353 9.39 15.61 13.05
CA TRP A 353 10.37 16.05 14.03
C TRP A 353 11.05 17.36 13.60
N ARG A 354 11.10 18.32 14.52
CA ARG A 354 11.77 19.62 14.35
C ARG A 354 12.54 20.00 15.59
N LYS A 355 13.50 20.90 15.44
CA LYS A 355 14.18 21.55 16.55
C LYS A 355 13.45 22.84 16.89
N GLY A 356 13.07 23.03 18.16
CA GLY A 356 12.39 24.24 18.65
C GLY A 356 11.05 23.93 19.29
N ASP A 357 10.29 24.98 19.58
CA ASP A 357 9.01 24.86 20.27
C ASP A 357 7.94 24.16 19.39
N PRO A 358 6.93 23.52 19.98
CA PRO A 358 5.79 23.00 19.24
C PRO A 358 5.11 24.08 18.38
N VAL A 359 4.48 23.69 17.28
CA VAL A 359 3.92 24.63 16.28
C VAL A 359 2.41 24.79 16.44
N SER A 360 1.91 25.99 16.12
CA SER A 360 0.47 26.27 16.02
C SER A 360 -0.03 25.96 14.60
N LEU A 361 -1.24 25.42 14.53
CA LEU A 361 -2.03 25.17 13.33
C LEU A 361 -2.89 26.37 12.93
N ALA A 362 -2.93 27.44 13.74
CA ALA A 362 -3.70 28.66 13.43
C ALA A 362 -3.51 29.19 11.99
N PRO A 363 -2.32 29.17 11.37
CA PRO A 363 -2.13 29.65 10.00
C PRO A 363 -2.88 28.84 8.92
N VAL A 364 -3.18 27.57 9.20
CA VAL A 364 -3.84 26.66 8.24
C VAL A 364 -5.33 26.47 8.53
N VAL A 365 -5.86 27.11 9.57
CA VAL A 365 -7.29 27.09 9.89
C VAL A 365 -8.09 27.75 8.77
N GLY A 366 -9.14 27.07 8.32
CA GLY A 366 -10.03 27.56 7.26
C GLY A 366 -9.49 27.40 5.84
N LEU A 367 -8.34 26.74 5.65
CA LEU A 367 -7.88 26.40 4.30
C LEU A 367 -8.90 25.45 3.63
N PRO A 368 -9.34 25.77 2.40
CA PRO A 368 -10.51 25.13 1.79
C PRO A 368 -10.24 23.70 1.31
N ARG A 369 -8.96 23.33 1.12
CA ARG A 369 -8.55 22.04 0.55
C ARG A 369 -7.84 21.14 1.55
N LEU A 370 -7.50 21.63 2.74
CA LEU A 370 -6.76 20.85 3.73
C LEU A 370 -7.62 19.68 4.21
N ARG A 371 -7.22 18.48 3.81
CA ARG A 371 -7.94 17.23 4.06
C ARG A 371 -7.13 16.23 4.91
N THR A 372 -5.81 16.38 4.96
CA THR A 372 -4.94 15.52 5.76
C THR A 372 -4.07 16.33 6.70
N LEU A 373 -4.04 15.92 7.96
CA LEU A 373 -3.03 16.35 8.93
C LEU A 373 -2.34 15.11 9.53
N THR A 374 -1.01 15.08 9.45
CA THR A 374 -0.18 14.14 10.20
C THR A 374 0.74 14.91 11.13
N ALA A 375 0.83 14.52 12.40
CA ALA A 375 1.73 15.14 13.35
C ALA A 375 2.42 14.10 14.22
N VAL A 376 3.74 14.16 14.26
CA VAL A 376 4.56 13.35 15.19
C VAL A 376 4.24 13.77 16.63
N PRO A 377 4.14 12.84 17.59
CA PRO A 377 3.84 13.15 18.99
C PRO A 377 4.66 14.31 19.55
N GLY A 378 3.99 15.27 20.20
CA GLY A 378 4.62 16.41 20.89
C GLY A 378 5.08 17.55 19.97
N THR A 379 4.71 17.55 18.69
CA THR A 379 5.05 18.63 17.75
C THR A 379 4.02 19.77 17.72
N LEU A 380 2.81 19.57 18.26
CA LEU A 380 1.73 20.55 18.27
C LEU A 380 1.73 21.39 19.55
N ALA A 381 1.54 22.71 19.43
CA ALA A 381 1.44 23.61 20.57
C ALA A 381 0.11 23.49 21.31
N ASP A 382 -0.98 23.32 20.56
CA ASP A 382 -2.32 23.08 21.09
C ASP A 382 -3.09 22.12 20.15
N PRO A 383 -3.28 20.85 20.54
CA PRO A 383 -4.08 19.90 19.75
C PRO A 383 -5.51 20.37 19.50
N LEU A 384 -6.09 21.23 20.35
CA LEU A 384 -7.48 21.69 20.19
C LEU A 384 -7.68 22.60 18.96
N GLU A 385 -6.61 23.17 18.40
CA GLU A 385 -6.69 23.94 17.15
C GLU A 385 -7.16 23.08 15.96
N ILE A 386 -7.02 21.75 16.05
CA ILE A 386 -7.52 20.78 15.05
C ILE A 386 -9.04 20.88 14.89
N ALA A 387 -9.79 21.28 15.92
CA ALA A 387 -11.23 21.49 15.81
C ALA A 387 -11.61 22.58 14.80
N GLY A 388 -10.69 23.50 14.49
CA GLY A 388 -10.85 24.51 13.43
C GLY A 388 -10.64 23.96 12.01
N LEU A 389 -10.07 22.76 11.86
CA LEU A 389 -9.77 22.12 10.58
C LEU A 389 -10.96 21.26 10.13
N THR A 390 -12.01 21.91 9.67
CA THR A 390 -13.31 21.26 9.37
C THR A 390 -13.32 20.39 8.10
N GLY A 391 -12.29 20.45 7.27
CA GLY A 391 -12.18 19.71 6.01
C GLY A 391 -11.43 18.37 6.11
N LEU A 392 -10.95 17.99 7.30
CA LEU A 392 -10.11 16.80 7.44
C LEU A 392 -10.87 15.51 7.13
N GLU A 393 -10.34 14.71 6.21
CA GLU A 393 -10.74 13.32 5.95
C GLU A 393 -9.84 12.32 6.70
N TYR A 394 -8.58 12.67 6.93
CA TYR A 394 -7.59 11.83 7.60
C TYR A 394 -6.80 12.62 8.63
N LEU A 395 -6.60 12.00 9.80
CA LEU A 395 -5.86 12.58 10.90
C LEU A 395 -4.95 11.52 11.54
N SER A 396 -3.66 11.83 11.62
CA SER A 396 -2.68 11.01 12.33
C SER A 396 -2.02 11.82 13.45
N LEU A 397 -2.16 11.37 14.69
CA LEU A 397 -1.63 12.06 15.88
C LEU A 397 -1.01 11.07 16.86
N GLY A 398 -0.19 11.60 17.76
CA GLY A 398 0.28 10.85 18.93
C GLY A 398 -0.85 10.54 19.93
N PRO A 399 -0.65 9.53 20.80
CA PRO A 399 -1.67 9.11 21.78
C PRO A 399 -2.12 10.24 22.71
N GLU A 400 -1.18 11.07 23.16
CA GLU A 400 -1.48 12.19 24.08
C GLU A 400 -2.32 13.29 23.40
N ASP A 401 -2.00 13.61 22.14
CA ASP A 401 -2.74 14.62 21.37
C ASP A 401 -4.17 14.13 21.06
N TRP A 402 -4.33 12.83 20.75
CA TRP A 402 -5.65 12.20 20.63
C TRP A 402 -6.45 12.28 21.93
N ARG A 403 -5.80 12.04 23.08
CA ARG A 403 -6.45 12.09 24.39
C ARG A 403 -7.01 13.49 24.68
N VAL A 404 -6.22 14.53 24.38
CA VAL A 404 -6.66 15.94 24.50
C VAL A 404 -7.92 16.20 23.67
N LEU A 405 -7.96 15.74 22.41
CA LEU A 405 -9.14 15.90 21.55
C LEU A 405 -10.37 15.17 22.07
N LEU A 406 -10.21 13.91 22.50
CA LEU A 406 -11.31 13.10 22.99
C LEU A 406 -11.91 13.67 24.29
N ASP A 407 -11.07 14.07 25.23
CA ASP A 407 -11.51 14.61 26.53
C ASP A 407 -12.25 15.94 26.39
N ALA A 408 -11.87 16.73 25.38
CA ALA A 408 -12.55 17.98 25.03
C ALA A 408 -13.78 17.78 24.13
N GLY A 409 -14.06 16.56 23.65
CA GLY A 409 -15.11 16.30 22.66
C GLY A 409 -14.85 17.00 21.31
N ALA A 410 -13.58 17.24 20.98
CA ALA A 410 -13.12 18.08 19.87
C ALA A 410 -12.67 17.28 18.64
N VAL A 411 -12.84 15.95 18.64
CA VAL A 411 -12.49 15.09 17.50
C VAL A 411 -13.33 15.50 16.27
N PRO A 412 -12.70 15.86 15.12
CA PRO A 412 -13.43 16.26 13.92
C PRO A 412 -14.32 15.14 13.38
N ARG A 413 -15.62 15.44 13.18
CA ARG A 413 -16.60 14.46 12.69
C ARG A 413 -16.60 14.25 11.18
N SER A 414 -15.79 15.01 10.46
CA SER A 414 -15.55 14.86 9.02
C SER A 414 -14.61 13.69 8.68
N LEU A 415 -13.90 13.13 9.67
CA LEU A 415 -12.89 12.11 9.44
C LEU A 415 -13.50 10.83 8.86
N SER A 416 -12.85 10.33 7.82
CA SER A 416 -13.11 9.04 7.19
C SER A 416 -12.18 7.96 7.74
N ALA A 417 -10.95 8.34 8.11
CA ALA A 417 -10.01 7.47 8.81
C ALA A 417 -9.15 8.24 9.80
N ALA A 418 -8.58 7.54 10.77
CA ALA A 418 -7.67 8.09 11.77
C ALA A 418 -6.48 7.15 12.00
N HIS A 419 -5.35 7.66 12.48
CA HIS A 419 -4.22 6.84 12.87
C HIS A 419 -3.62 7.32 14.19
N ILE A 420 -3.12 6.38 14.99
CA ILE A 420 -2.41 6.66 16.23
C ILE A 420 -0.92 6.44 15.95
N GLU A 421 -0.19 7.53 15.76
CA GLU A 421 1.24 7.55 15.51
C GLU A 421 1.99 7.21 16.81
N VAL A 422 2.59 6.02 16.85
CA VAL A 422 3.34 5.53 18.02
C VAL A 422 4.84 5.60 17.75
N GLN A 423 5.55 6.36 18.58
CA GLN A 423 7.01 6.45 18.55
C GLN A 423 7.63 5.58 19.65
N GLY A 424 8.60 4.73 19.27
CA GLY A 424 9.37 3.88 20.19
C GLY A 424 8.59 2.70 20.78
N GLU A 425 9.18 2.06 21.80
CA GLU A 425 8.54 0.93 22.50
C GLU A 425 7.48 1.44 23.49
N GLN A 426 6.25 1.66 23.03
CA GLN A 426 5.12 1.94 23.92
C GLN A 426 4.35 0.68 24.32
N HIS A 427 3.56 0.79 25.40
CA HIS A 427 2.67 -0.28 25.81
C HIS A 427 1.52 -0.37 24.81
N PRO A 428 1.28 -1.53 24.15
CA PRO A 428 0.27 -1.61 23.10
C PRO A 428 -1.17 -1.51 23.62
N LEU A 429 -1.44 -1.98 24.84
CA LEU A 429 -2.81 -2.00 25.38
C LEU A 429 -3.48 -0.63 25.48
N PRO A 430 -2.86 0.43 26.06
CA PRO A 430 -3.44 1.77 26.02
C PRO A 430 -3.72 2.29 24.61
N ILE A 431 -2.91 1.90 23.62
CA ILE A 431 -3.12 2.29 22.21
C ILE A 431 -4.37 1.60 21.65
N LEU A 432 -4.59 0.33 22.01
CA LEU A 432 -5.80 -0.40 21.63
C LEU A 432 -7.05 0.20 22.28
N ASP A 433 -6.97 0.55 23.58
CA ASP A 433 -8.08 1.18 24.28
C ASP A 433 -8.44 2.55 23.65
N LEU A 434 -7.43 3.34 23.30
CA LEU A 434 -7.60 4.61 22.58
C LEU A 434 -8.22 4.42 21.18
N ALA A 435 -7.81 3.37 20.46
CA ALA A 435 -8.38 3.02 19.17
C ALA A 435 -9.87 2.65 19.29
N ASP A 436 -10.23 1.85 20.30
CA ASP A 436 -11.62 1.48 20.56
C ASP A 436 -12.50 2.69 20.92
N GLU A 437 -11.98 3.66 21.67
CA GLU A 437 -12.68 4.92 21.92
C GLU A 437 -12.94 5.70 20.62
N LEU A 438 -11.95 5.80 19.73
CA LEU A 438 -12.11 6.44 18.42
C LEU A 438 -13.11 5.70 17.53
N LEU A 439 -13.07 4.37 17.49
CA LEU A 439 -14.02 3.55 16.73
C LEU A 439 -15.45 3.70 17.27
N ALA A 440 -15.61 3.73 18.59
CA ALA A 440 -16.91 3.89 19.26
C ALA A 440 -17.57 5.23 18.91
N LEU A 441 -16.79 6.30 18.69
CA LEU A 441 -17.33 7.59 18.24
C LEU A 441 -18.12 7.50 16.92
N TRP A 442 -17.84 6.50 16.07
CA TRP A 442 -18.52 6.25 14.78
C TRP A 442 -19.34 4.95 14.77
N ASP A 443 -19.63 4.37 15.94
CA ASP A 443 -20.32 3.08 16.06
C ASP A 443 -19.65 1.96 15.23
N ARG A 444 -18.32 2.01 15.10
CA ARG A 444 -17.56 1.00 14.35
C ARG A 444 -17.29 -0.23 15.22
N PRO A 445 -17.15 -1.42 14.62
CA PRO A 445 -16.74 -2.63 15.35
C PRO A 445 -15.42 -2.42 16.08
N LEU A 446 -15.41 -2.74 17.37
CA LEU A 446 -14.24 -2.63 18.25
C LEU A 446 -13.24 -3.76 18.00
N ILE A 447 -11.99 -3.53 18.42
CA ILE A 447 -10.91 -4.49 18.37
C ILE A 447 -11.21 -5.62 19.36
N SER A 448 -11.20 -6.86 18.86
CA SER A 448 -11.43 -8.02 19.71
C SER A 448 -10.16 -8.39 20.46
N ARG A 449 -10.24 -8.45 21.79
CA ARG A 449 -9.12 -8.82 22.67
C ARG A 449 -9.50 -9.98 23.59
N THR A 450 -8.70 -11.04 23.55
CA THR A 450 -8.83 -12.20 24.44
C THR A 450 -7.58 -12.34 25.30
N VAL A 451 -7.75 -12.55 26.60
CA VAL A 451 -6.63 -12.81 27.52
C VAL A 451 -6.61 -14.29 27.85
N LEU A 452 -5.50 -14.94 27.55
CA LEU A 452 -5.24 -16.35 27.83
C LEU A 452 -4.15 -16.44 28.90
N GLU A 453 -4.45 -17.16 29.97
CA GLU A 453 -3.50 -17.39 31.06
C GLU A 453 -2.73 -18.69 30.80
N ALA A 454 -1.41 -18.58 30.59
CA ALA A 454 -0.56 -19.73 30.38
C ALA A 454 0.19 -20.09 31.67
N ARG A 455 -0.05 -21.30 32.19
CA ARG A 455 0.83 -21.95 33.17
C ARG A 455 1.79 -22.85 32.41
N LEU A 456 2.87 -22.27 31.92
CA LEU A 456 3.95 -23.05 31.33
C LEU A 456 4.81 -23.59 32.45
N ASP A 457 4.53 -24.83 32.85
CA ASP A 457 5.38 -25.60 33.77
C ASP A 457 6.84 -25.51 33.30
N THR A 458 7.74 -25.14 34.20
CA THR A 458 9.15 -24.89 33.91
C THR A 458 9.99 -26.15 33.70
N ASP A 459 9.39 -27.34 33.74
CA ASP A 459 10.10 -28.60 33.55
C ASP A 459 9.30 -29.56 32.66
N ARG A 460 9.71 -29.68 31.39
CA ARG A 460 9.67 -30.95 30.65
C ARG A 460 10.60 -30.96 29.45
#